data_AF-A0AAW9EDT5-F1
#
_entry.id   AF-A0AAW9EDT5-F1
#
_cell.length_a   1.000
_cell.length_b   1.000
_cell.length_c   1.000
_cell.angle_alpha   90.00
_cell.angle_beta   90.00
_cell.angle_gamma   90.00
#
_symmetry.space_group_name_H-M   'P 1'
#
loop_
_entity.id
_entity.type
_entity.pdbx_description
1 polymer ?
#
loop_
_entity_poly.entity_id
_entity_poly.type
_entity_poly.pdbx_seq_one_letter_code
_entity_poly.pdbx_strand_id
1 'polypeptide(L)'
;LELGLNYSYIHSDPKQVDHIEGLPKHKAYMWLTFIPVEQVRFTIMEEAQSWTYNRIDENNKLAGYTKTDLRLDYDVGYGISVNASINNLFDKSYQYTQGY
;
A
#
# COMPACT_ATOMS: atom_id res chain seq x y z
N LEU A 1 12.59 -8.77 -15.49
CA LEU A 1 11.32 -8.67 -14.73
C LEU A 1 11.66 -8.96 -13.28
N GLU A 2 11.25 -8.09 -12.38
CA GLU A 2 11.46 -8.24 -10.94
C GLU A 2 10.10 -8.16 -10.24
N LEU A 3 9.90 -8.91 -9.16
CA LEU A 3 8.65 -8.90 -8.40
C LEU A 3 8.92 -9.11 -6.92
N GLY A 4 8.09 -8.48 -6.09
CA GLY A 4 8.06 -8.73 -4.65
C GLY A 4 6.63 -8.73 -4.13
N LEU A 5 6.38 -9.55 -3.13
CA LEU A 5 5.09 -9.72 -2.48
C LEU A 5 5.32 -9.83 -0.97
N ASN A 6 4.51 -9.10 -0.21
CA ASN A 6 4.37 -9.27 1.23
C ASN A 6 2.89 -9.46 1.55
N TYR A 7 2.60 -10.43 2.42
CA TYR A 7 1.27 -10.62 2.96
C TYR A 7 1.38 -10.87 4.46
N SER A 8 0.51 -10.21 5.21
CA SER A 8 0.45 -10.28 6.66
C SER A 8 -0.97 -10.60 7.13
N TYR A 9 -1.07 -11.59 8.00
CA TYR A 9 -2.26 -11.88 8.79
C TYR A 9 -2.01 -11.43 10.23
N ILE A 10 -2.85 -10.53 10.73
CA ILE A 10 -2.70 -9.95 12.06
C ILE A 10 -3.87 -10.42 12.92
N HIS A 11 -3.54 -11.17 13.97
CA HIS A 11 -4.47 -11.50 15.05
C HIS A 11 -4.17 -10.62 16.25
N SER A 12 -5.20 -10.00 16.79
CA SER A 12 -5.12 -9.13 17.97
C SER A 12 -6.23 -9.49 18.94
N ASP A 13 -5.86 -9.65 20.21
CA ASP A 13 -6.74 -9.96 21.33
C ASP A 13 -6.36 -9.06 22.52
N PRO A 14 -6.77 -7.78 22.49
CA PRO A 14 -6.45 -6.82 23.55
C PRO A 14 -7.15 -7.18 24.86
N LYS A 15 -6.43 -7.01 25.99
CA LYS A 15 -6.96 -7.34 27.33
C LYS A 15 -7.69 -6.21 28.05
N GLN A 16 -7.45 -4.97 27.63
CA GLN A 16 -7.93 -3.76 28.34
C GLN A 16 -8.88 -2.91 27.49
N VAL A 17 -9.02 -3.24 26.21
CA VAL A 17 -9.81 -2.49 25.24
C VAL A 17 -10.51 -3.46 24.30
N ASP A 18 -11.60 -3.06 23.65
CA ASP A 18 -12.38 -3.96 22.79
C ASP A 18 -11.64 -4.29 21.48
N HIS A 19 -10.94 -3.31 20.88
CA HIS A 19 -10.23 -3.47 19.60
C HIS A 19 -8.97 -2.60 19.52
N ILE A 20 -8.02 -2.97 18.63
CA ILE A 20 -6.91 -2.09 18.27
C ILE A 20 -7.30 -1.21 17.08
N GLU A 21 -7.29 0.10 17.29
CA GLU A 21 -7.56 1.11 16.26
C GLU A 21 -6.55 1.02 15.11
N GLY A 22 -7.05 1.16 13.87
CA GLY A 22 -6.22 1.20 12.67
C GLY A 22 -5.53 -0.12 12.28
N LEU A 23 -5.77 -1.23 12.99
CA LEU A 23 -5.10 -2.50 12.73
C LEU A 23 -5.91 -3.39 11.78
N PRO A 24 -5.49 -3.58 10.51
CA PRO A 24 -6.17 -4.49 9.60
C PRO A 24 -5.82 -5.94 9.93
N LYS A 25 -6.80 -6.83 9.75
CA LYS A 25 -6.58 -8.28 9.88
C LYS A 25 -5.76 -8.86 8.73
N HIS A 26 -5.94 -8.31 7.52
CA HIS A 26 -5.21 -8.71 6.33
C HIS A 26 -4.58 -7.48 5.69
N LYS A 27 -3.28 -7.54 5.41
CA LYS A 27 -2.56 -6.53 4.63
C LYS A 27 -1.66 -7.22 3.62
N ALA A 28 -1.72 -6.75 2.38
CA ALA A 28 -0.91 -7.24 1.28
C ALA A 28 -0.25 -6.06 0.57
N TYR A 29 0.98 -6.25 0.14
CA TYR A 29 1.71 -5.31 -0.69
C TYR A 29 2.46 -6.10 -1.76
N MET A 30 2.37 -5.69 -3.01
CA MET A 30 3.19 -6.25 -4.08
C MET A 30 3.75 -5.16 -4.97
N TRP A 31 4.85 -5.47 -5.64
CA TRP A 31 5.41 -4.65 -6.70
C TRP A 31 5.90 -5.53 -7.84
N LEU A 32 5.80 -5.00 -9.06
CA LEU A 32 6.23 -5.63 -10.29
C LEU A 32 7.02 -4.60 -11.11
N THR A 33 8.27 -4.90 -11.42
CA THR A 33 9.12 -4.05 -12.25
C THR A 33 9.40 -4.70 -13.60
N PHE A 34 8.91 -4.07 -14.66
CA PHE A 34 9.19 -4.40 -16.04
C PHE A 34 10.31 -3.53 -16.58
N ILE A 35 11.31 -4.17 -17.20
CA ILE A 35 12.54 -3.54 -17.68
C ILE A 35 12.69 -3.88 -19.17
N PRO A 36 12.09 -3.09 -20.07
CA PRO A 36 12.14 -3.36 -21.51
C PRO A 36 13.54 -3.11 -22.10
N VAL A 37 14.29 -2.16 -21.52
CA VAL A 37 15.67 -1.81 -21.88
C VAL A 37 16.42 -1.40 -20.61
N GLU A 38 17.75 -1.43 -20.64
CA GLU A 38 18.60 -1.21 -19.45
C GLU A 38 18.33 0.11 -18.72
N GLN A 39 17.98 1.16 -19.46
CA GLN A 39 17.77 2.51 -18.94
C GLN A 39 16.37 2.76 -18.39
N VAL A 40 15.40 1.88 -18.64
CA VAL A 40 13.97 2.15 -18.36
C VAL A 40 13.41 1.10 -17.42
N ARG A 41 12.80 1.54 -16.31
CA ARG A 41 12.09 0.66 -15.38
C ARG A 41 10.67 1.16 -15.18
N PHE A 42 9.70 0.29 -15.42
CA PHE A 42 8.28 0.52 -15.12
C PHE A 42 7.90 -0.32 -13.91
N THR A 43 7.55 0.32 -12.81
CA THR A 43 7.12 -0.36 -11.58
C THR A 43 5.64 -0.11 -11.31
N ILE A 44 4.89 -1.19 -11.15
CA ILE A 44 3.51 -1.18 -10.66
C ILE A 44 3.56 -1.66 -9.21
N MET A 45 2.92 -0.93 -8.30
CA MET A 45 2.79 -1.33 -6.89
C MET A 45 1.31 -1.42 -6.54
N GLU A 46 0.94 -2.47 -5.80
CA GLU A 46 -0.42 -2.69 -5.32
C GLU A 46 -0.39 -2.89 -3.81
N GLU A 47 -1.19 -2.11 -3.09
CA GLU A 47 -1.42 -2.26 -1.67
C GLU A 47 -2.90 -2.59 -1.45
N ALA A 48 -3.17 -3.61 -0.63
CA ALA A 48 -4.52 -3.93 -0.21
C ALA A 48 -4.57 -4.20 1.28
N GLN A 49 -5.61 -3.71 1.95
CA GLN A 49 -5.89 -4.08 3.33
C GLN A 49 -7.37 -4.30 3.57
N SER A 50 -7.67 -5.18 4.53
CA SER A 50 -9.01 -5.34 5.06
C SER A 50 -9.46 -4.09 5.81
N TRP A 51 -10.74 -4.07 6.19
CA TRP A 51 -11.29 -3.07 7.09
C TRP A 51 -10.49 -2.99 8.41
N THR A 52 -10.57 -1.84 9.05
CA THR A 52 -9.95 -1.55 10.36
C THR A 52 -11.00 -0.97 11.30
N TYR A 53 -10.73 -0.97 12.61
CA TYR A 53 -11.55 -0.23 13.57
C TYR A 53 -11.10 1.24 13.58
N ASN A 54 -12.06 2.15 13.50
CA ASN A 54 -11.78 3.60 13.50
C ASN A 54 -11.39 4.12 14.90
N ARG A 55 -11.90 3.47 15.96
CA ARG A 55 -11.64 3.83 17.35
C ARG A 55 -11.62 2.57 18.21
N ILE A 56 -10.95 2.70 19.35
CA ILE A 56 -10.74 1.62 20.32
C ILE A 56 -12.07 1.19 20.99
N ASP A 57 -12.94 2.16 21.29
CA ASP A 57 -14.16 2.00 22.08
C ASP A 57 -15.47 2.03 21.25
N GLU A 58 -15.35 2.13 19.91
CA GLU A 58 -16.50 2.14 19.02
C GLU A 58 -16.41 1.02 17.99
N ASN A 59 -17.52 0.35 17.73
CA ASN A 59 -17.64 -0.68 16.69
C ASN A 59 -17.68 -0.12 15.25
N ASN A 60 -17.27 1.13 15.06
CA ASN A 60 -17.29 1.78 13.76
C ASN A 60 -16.07 1.34 12.93
N LYS A 61 -16.33 0.71 11.78
CA LYS A 61 -15.31 0.11 10.92
C LYS A 61 -15.01 1.02 9.74
N LEU A 62 -13.74 1.27 9.47
CA LEU A 62 -13.30 1.88 8.21
C LEU A 62 -13.23 0.80 7.14
N ALA A 63 -13.77 1.08 5.97
CA ALA A 63 -13.72 0.16 4.84
C ALA A 63 -12.27 -0.16 4.47
N GLY A 64 -12.01 -1.42 4.11
CA GLY A 64 -10.74 -1.80 3.50
C GLY A 64 -10.55 -1.10 2.16
N TYR A 65 -9.30 -1.03 1.71
CA TYR A 65 -8.97 -0.39 0.45
C TYR A 65 -7.97 -1.21 -0.35
N THR A 66 -7.89 -0.85 -1.62
CA THR A 66 -6.84 -1.26 -2.55
C THR A 66 -6.36 -0.02 -3.28
N LYS A 67 -5.04 0.13 -3.39
CA LYS A 67 -4.38 1.26 -4.03
C LYS A 67 -3.32 0.76 -4.99
N THR A 68 -3.39 1.26 -6.21
CA THR A 68 -2.40 1.06 -7.27
C THR A 68 -1.53 2.30 -7.40
N ASP A 69 -0.21 2.13 -7.34
CA ASP A 69 0.76 3.16 -7.65
C ASP A 69 1.57 2.77 -8.90
N LEU A 70 1.96 3.75 -9.69
CA LEU A 70 2.84 3.58 -10.86
C LEU A 70 4.10 4.42 -10.69
N ARG A 71 5.24 3.86 -11.11
CA ARG A 71 6.53 4.56 -11.14
C ARG A 71 7.26 4.25 -12.44
N LEU A 72 7.85 5.28 -13.03
CA LEU A 72 8.76 5.20 -14.15
C LEU A 72 10.12 5.74 -13.70
N ASP A 73 11.16 4.94 -13.86
CA ASP A 73 12.54 5.36 -13.66
C ASP A 73 13.29 5.35 -15.00
N TYR A 74 14.07 6.40 -15.23
CA TYR A 74 14.96 6.53 -16.38
C TYR A 74 16.39 6.82 -15.92
N ASP A 75 17.32 5.96 -16.30
CA ASP A 75 18.76 6.15 -16.08
C ASP A 75 19.31 7.07 -17.18
N VAL A 76 19.80 8.25 -16.77
CA VAL A 76 20.38 9.24 -17.70
C VAL A 76 21.89 9.02 -17.90
N GLY A 77 22.48 8.04 -17.21
CA GLY A 77 23.90 7.72 -17.21
C GLY A 77 24.68 8.41 -16.10
N TYR A 78 25.97 8.06 -15.98
CA TYR A 78 26.91 8.65 -15.01
C TYR A 78 26.48 8.49 -13.54
N GLY A 79 25.66 7.48 -13.24
CA GLY A 79 25.12 7.23 -11.91
C GLY A 79 23.94 8.14 -11.52
N ILE A 80 23.32 8.83 -12.48
CA ILE A 80 22.17 9.70 -12.25
C ILE A 80 20.93 9.05 -12.86
N SER A 81 19.82 9.10 -12.13
CA SER A 81 18.50 8.69 -12.64
C SER A 81 17.44 9.71 -12.29
N VAL A 82 16.36 9.71 -13.07
CA VAL A 82 15.16 10.50 -12.81
C VAL A 82 13.98 9.56 -12.64
N ASN A 83 13.05 9.92 -11.76
CA ASN A 83 11.83 9.15 -11.56
C ASN A 83 10.60 10.05 -11.66
N ALA A 84 9.51 9.47 -12.18
CA ALA A 84 8.17 10.03 -12.13
C ALA A 84 7.24 8.99 -11.51
N SER A 85 6.37 9.38 -10.59
CA SER A 85 5.41 8.49 -9.96
C SER A 85 4.02 9.08 -9.90
N ILE A 86 3.03 8.20 -10.05
CA ILE A 86 1.61 8.48 -9.84
C ILE A 86 1.17 7.58 -8.68
N ASN A 87 0.85 8.20 -7.56
CA ASN A 87 0.32 7.49 -6.40
C ASN A 87 -1.20 7.50 -6.46
N ASN A 88 -1.83 6.40 -6.06
CA ASN A 88 -3.27 6.22 -6.07
C ASN A 88 -3.87 6.49 -7.46
N LEU A 89 -3.43 5.71 -8.45
CA LEU A 89 -3.78 5.88 -9.87
C LEU A 89 -5.29 6.00 -10.12
N PHE A 90 -6.10 5.29 -9.32
CA PHE A 90 -7.56 5.26 -9.45
C PHE A 90 -8.28 6.28 -8.56
N ASP A 91 -7.55 7.19 -7.92
CA ASP A 91 -8.09 8.24 -7.02
C ASP A 91 -9.08 7.68 -6.00
N LYS A 92 -8.73 6.54 -5.39
CA LYS A 92 -9.54 5.94 -4.34
C LYS A 92 -9.51 6.88 -3.13
N SER A 93 -10.68 7.30 -2.67
CA SER A 93 -10.81 7.88 -1.33
C SER A 93 -10.82 6.75 -0.31
N TYR A 94 -9.83 6.74 0.58
CA TYR A 94 -9.72 5.78 1.67
C TYR A 94 -9.12 6.47 2.90
N GLN A 95 -9.45 5.98 4.09
CA GLN A 95 -9.06 6.60 5.36
C GLN A 95 -8.10 5.66 6.09
N TYR A 96 -6.96 6.19 6.54
CA TYR A 96 -5.98 5.42 7.32
C TYR A 96 -6.42 5.35 8.80
N THR A 97 -6.70 6.50 9.42
CA THR A 97 -7.34 6.63 10.73
C THR A 97 -7.87 8.07 10.91
N GLN A 98 -9.06 8.25 11.48
CA GLN A 98 -9.69 9.56 11.73
C GLN A 98 -9.56 10.61 10.60
N GLY A 99 -10.30 10.40 9.51
CA GLY A 99 -10.76 11.50 8.64
C GLY A 99 -9.70 12.30 7.85
N TYR A 100 -8.43 11.92 7.90
CA TYR A 100 -7.33 12.50 7.12
C TYR A 100 -6.39 11.41 6.59
#